data_AF-A0A1S2P1N1-F1
#
_entry.id   AF-A0A1S2P1N1-F1
#
_cell.length_a   1.000
_cell.length_b   1.000
_cell.length_c   1.000
_cell.angle_alpha   90.00
_cell.angle_beta   90.00
_cell.angle_gamma   90.00
#
_symmetry.space_group_name_H-M   'P 1'
#
loop_
_entity.id
_entity.type
_entity.pdbx_description
1 polymer ?
#
loop_
_entity_poly.entity_id
_entity_poly.type
_entity_poly.pdbx_seq_one_letter_code
_entity_poly.pdbx_strand_id
1 'polypeptide(L)'
;MPKNPPESMQHHVRQRLNAHAAERWPQLARVHVRFRAGFAYVDGELKDGERLRLCRLRFTGALHTWGFALYQPGNDSYRDDILPSGLPAGSAEEALDCVGGLYLKAHAYLKAHAPGGSGPTRVPAGLVLLVGPPASGKTSFVRALIARGQIDEDAVVSSDEIRAALFGTSPTEADPDAADARIFEERDRRVVARLAAGQTAVAESTNVTPQARARLIAIAMRFNASATILRFAPDLGALLQQHAEQGRTDITAADVRAYAAVMARHAGADQLHAEGANAVHDVPGRQQGATPAEAAAHFSFT
;
A
#
# COMPACT_ATOMS: atom_id res chain seq x y z
N MET A 1 29.40 25.16 -5.70
CA MET A 1 27.96 25.09 -5.34
C MET A 1 27.13 25.19 -6.61
N PRO A 2 26.15 24.30 -6.82
CA PRO A 2 25.28 24.41 -7.99
C PRO A 2 24.52 25.75 -7.95
N LYS A 3 24.63 26.51 -9.04
CA LYS A 3 23.94 27.80 -9.17
C LYS A 3 22.46 27.54 -9.45
N ASN A 4 21.60 28.43 -8.96
CA ASN A 4 20.20 28.41 -9.37
C ASN A 4 20.11 28.57 -10.90
N PRO A 5 19.11 27.94 -11.53
CA PRO A 5 18.80 28.19 -12.93
C PRO A 5 18.49 29.70 -13.15
N PRO A 6 18.71 30.23 -14.37
CA PRO A 6 18.37 31.61 -14.71
C PRO A 6 16.91 31.95 -14.37
N GLU A 7 16.62 33.22 -14.03
CA GLU A 7 15.27 33.63 -13.62
C GLU A 7 14.20 33.35 -14.68
N SER A 8 14.53 33.52 -15.96
CA SER A 8 13.65 33.17 -17.08
C SER A 8 13.26 31.69 -17.07
N MET A 9 14.21 30.80 -16.76
CA MET A 9 13.97 29.37 -16.62
C MET A 9 13.13 29.07 -15.38
N GLN A 10 13.39 29.74 -14.26
CA GLN A 10 12.57 29.60 -13.05
C GLN A 10 11.11 30.00 -13.30
N HIS A 11 10.90 31.10 -14.04
CA HIS A 11 9.58 31.55 -14.44
C HIS A 11 8.89 30.53 -15.36
N HIS A 12 9.60 30.03 -16.36
CA HIS A 12 9.08 29.07 -17.32
C HIS A 12 8.70 27.72 -16.67
N VAL A 13 9.53 27.20 -15.76
CA VAL A 13 9.23 25.98 -14.99
C VAL A 13 7.97 26.16 -14.14
N ARG A 14 7.81 27.32 -13.47
CA ARG A 14 6.59 27.62 -12.70
C ARG A 14 5.35 27.61 -13.59
N GLN A 15 5.41 28.26 -14.75
CA GLN A 15 4.29 28.31 -15.69
C GLN A 15 3.91 26.92 -16.19
N ARG A 16 4.89 26.14 -16.66
CA ARG A 16 4.69 24.79 -17.17
C ARG A 16 4.09 23.85 -16.13
N LEU A 17 4.63 23.84 -14.91
CA LEU A 17 4.08 23.01 -13.83
C LEU A 17 2.66 23.40 -13.45
N ASN A 18 2.32 24.69 -13.44
CA ASN A 18 0.95 25.12 -13.13
C ASN A 18 -0.03 24.81 -14.28
N ALA A 19 0.38 24.97 -15.54
CA ALA A 19 -0.44 24.60 -16.70
C ALA A 19 -0.70 23.09 -16.70
N HIS A 20 0.35 22.28 -16.54
CA HIS A 20 0.26 20.82 -16.48
C HIS A 20 -0.58 20.34 -15.30
N ALA A 21 -0.44 20.98 -14.13
CA ALA A 21 -1.28 20.70 -12.96
C ALA A 21 -2.76 21.01 -13.22
N ALA A 22 -3.08 22.12 -13.89
CA ALA A 22 -4.46 22.47 -14.21
C ALA A 22 -5.11 21.43 -15.15
N GLU A 23 -4.35 20.86 -16.08
CA GLU A 23 -4.82 19.86 -17.03
C GLU A 23 -4.96 18.46 -16.41
N ARG A 24 -3.96 18.02 -15.63
CA ARG A 24 -3.87 16.63 -15.14
C ARG A 24 -4.26 16.42 -13.68
N TRP A 25 -4.21 17.47 -12.88
CA TRP A 25 -4.36 17.42 -11.42
C TRP A 25 -5.35 18.48 -10.93
N PRO A 26 -6.64 18.41 -11.33
CA PRO A 26 -7.65 19.44 -11.07
C PRO A 26 -7.97 19.68 -9.60
N GLN A 27 -7.49 18.83 -8.68
CA GLN A 27 -7.56 19.02 -7.23
C GLN A 27 -6.57 20.07 -6.70
N LEU A 28 -5.49 20.36 -7.44
CA LEU A 28 -4.55 21.41 -7.08
C LEU A 28 -5.13 22.77 -7.46
N ALA A 29 -5.11 23.70 -6.51
CA ALA A 29 -5.33 25.12 -6.80
C ALA A 29 -4.09 25.74 -7.46
N ARG A 30 -2.89 25.34 -7.02
CA ARG A 30 -1.63 25.90 -7.50
C ARG A 30 -0.44 25.00 -7.21
N VAL A 31 0.59 25.04 -8.06
CA VAL A 31 1.92 24.51 -7.77
C VAL A 31 2.87 25.66 -7.41
N HIS A 32 3.47 25.58 -6.23
CA HIS A 32 4.47 26.52 -5.73
C HIS A 32 5.87 25.97 -5.96
N VAL A 33 6.74 26.78 -6.56
CA VAL A 33 8.13 26.39 -6.85
C VAL A 33 9.09 27.41 -6.27
N ARG A 34 9.89 26.96 -5.30
CA ARG A 34 10.92 27.76 -4.61
C ARG A 34 12.31 27.29 -5.03
N PHE A 35 13.18 28.21 -5.43
CA PHE A 35 14.54 27.87 -5.86
C PHE A 35 15.55 28.21 -4.77
N ARG A 36 16.39 27.24 -4.40
CA ARG A 36 17.48 27.43 -3.44
C ARG A 36 18.64 26.49 -3.78
N ALA A 37 19.84 27.04 -3.84
CA ALA A 37 21.10 26.30 -4.00
C ALA A 37 21.09 25.27 -5.14
N GLY A 38 20.55 25.62 -6.31
CA GLY A 38 20.49 24.73 -7.48
C GLY A 38 19.34 23.73 -7.46
N PHE A 39 18.42 23.83 -6.52
CA PHE A 39 17.24 22.99 -6.43
C PHE A 39 15.95 23.80 -6.57
N ALA A 40 14.94 23.21 -7.19
CA ALA A 40 13.56 23.67 -7.18
C ALA A 40 12.76 22.77 -6.23
N TYR A 41 12.20 23.35 -5.17
CA TYR A 41 11.30 22.68 -4.23
C TYR A 41 9.87 22.90 -4.70
N VAL A 42 9.16 21.80 -4.92
CA VAL A 42 7.82 21.79 -5.51
C VAL A 42 6.82 21.40 -4.43
N ASP A 43 5.94 22.35 -4.12
CA ASP A 43 4.84 22.18 -3.17
C ASP A 43 3.50 22.30 -3.94
N GLY A 44 2.53 21.44 -3.64
CA GLY A 44 1.17 21.50 -4.20
C GLY A 44 0.21 22.15 -3.20
N GLU A 45 -0.50 23.19 -3.62
CA GLU A 45 -1.61 23.78 -2.86
C GLU A 45 -2.92 23.21 -3.38
N LEU A 46 -3.70 22.61 -2.48
CA LEU A 46 -5.02 22.06 -2.75
C LEU A 46 -6.08 23.17 -2.71
N LYS A 47 -7.26 22.88 -3.28
CA LYS A 47 -8.39 23.83 -3.35
C LYS A 47 -8.94 24.27 -1.99
N ASP A 48 -8.66 23.54 -0.92
CA ASP A 48 -9.01 23.90 0.46
C ASP A 48 -7.91 24.72 1.16
N GLY A 49 -6.80 25.00 0.48
CA GLY A 49 -5.67 25.77 0.99
C GLY A 49 -4.58 24.94 1.67
N GLU A 50 -4.75 23.61 1.80
CA GLU A 50 -3.70 22.75 2.33
C GLU A 50 -2.48 22.72 1.39
N ARG A 51 -1.27 22.74 1.96
CA ARG A 51 -0.01 22.67 1.21
C ARG A 51 0.73 21.37 1.47
N LEU A 52 0.95 20.62 0.40
CA LEU A 52 1.69 19.36 0.40
C LEU A 52 3.08 19.55 -0.21
N ARG A 53 4.11 19.06 0.47
CA ARG A 53 5.46 18.95 -0.10
C ARG A 53 5.49 17.75 -1.04
N LEU A 54 5.89 17.95 -2.30
CA LEU A 54 5.77 16.91 -3.32
C LEU A 54 7.14 16.34 -3.71
N CYS A 55 8.00 17.17 -4.28
CA CYS A 55 9.32 16.74 -4.75
C CYS A 55 10.33 17.87 -4.77
N ARG A 56 11.60 17.50 -4.99
CA ARG A 56 12.70 18.42 -5.23
C ARG A 56 13.36 18.08 -6.55
N LEU A 57 13.51 19.10 -7.39
CA LEU A 57 14.13 19.01 -8.71
C LEU A 57 15.54 19.60 -8.66
N ARG A 58 16.55 18.82 -9.02
CA ARG A 58 17.95 19.29 -9.09
C ARG A 58 18.25 19.85 -10.48
N PHE A 59 18.70 21.09 -10.54
CA PHE A 59 19.21 21.69 -11.77
C PHE A 59 20.58 21.11 -12.10
N THR A 60 20.71 20.52 -13.28
CA THR A 60 21.97 19.90 -13.76
C THR A 60 22.63 20.70 -14.90
N GLY A 61 22.08 21.86 -15.25
CA GLY A 61 22.51 22.67 -16.40
C GLY A 61 21.69 22.46 -17.67
N ALA A 62 20.76 21.49 -17.68
CA ALA A 62 19.85 21.24 -18.79
C ALA A 62 18.50 21.97 -18.60
N LEU A 63 17.94 22.49 -19.70
CA LEU A 63 16.70 23.29 -19.69
C LEU A 63 15.45 22.47 -19.32
N HIS A 64 15.39 21.22 -19.79
CA HIS A 64 14.18 20.38 -19.68
C HIS A 64 14.38 19.12 -18.84
N THR A 65 15.57 18.91 -18.29
CA THR A 65 15.92 17.67 -17.57
C THR A 65 16.40 17.99 -16.17
N TRP A 66 15.71 17.44 -15.19
CA TRP A 66 15.90 17.70 -13.77
C TRP A 66 16.15 16.40 -13.02
N GLY A 67 17.13 16.39 -12.13
CA GLY A 67 17.28 15.26 -11.21
C GLY A 67 16.10 15.21 -10.24
N PHE A 68 15.55 14.03 -10.00
CA PHE A 68 14.32 13.85 -9.23
C PHE A 68 14.60 13.35 -7.81
N ALA A 69 13.94 13.97 -6.83
CA ALA A 69 13.90 13.50 -5.47
C ALA A 69 12.48 13.61 -4.89
N LEU A 70 12.02 12.53 -4.27
CA LEU A 70 10.72 12.41 -3.64
C LEU A 70 10.74 13.00 -2.23
N TYR A 71 9.69 13.72 -1.85
CA TYR A 71 9.53 14.16 -0.46
C TYR A 71 9.24 12.97 0.47
N GLN A 72 9.84 12.95 1.65
CA GLN A 72 9.63 11.93 2.68
C GLN A 72 9.03 12.58 3.94
N PRO A 73 7.74 12.33 4.25
CA PRO A 73 7.08 12.94 5.41
C PRO A 73 7.73 12.58 6.75
N GLY A 74 8.16 11.33 6.92
CA GLY A 74 8.61 10.80 8.21
C GLY A 74 9.87 11.45 8.79
N ASN A 75 10.70 12.09 7.95
CA ASN A 75 11.93 12.76 8.38
C ASN A 75 12.09 14.17 7.78
N ASP A 76 11.01 14.71 7.20
CA ASP A 76 11.00 16.00 6.49
C ASP A 76 12.19 16.19 5.53
N SER A 77 12.42 15.20 4.67
CA SER A 77 13.57 15.19 3.77
C SER A 77 13.19 14.88 2.32
N TYR A 78 14.18 15.01 1.42
CA TYR A 78 14.02 14.66 0.01
C TYR A 78 15.04 13.59 -0.34
N ARG A 79 14.56 12.44 -0.81
CA ARG A 79 15.38 11.31 -1.23
C ARG A 79 15.38 11.20 -2.74
N ASP A 80 16.56 11.08 -3.35
CA ASP A 80 16.67 10.84 -4.79
C ASP A 80 15.91 9.56 -5.17
N ASP A 81 15.23 9.58 -6.32
CA ASP A 81 14.34 8.50 -6.76
C ASP A 81 14.30 8.35 -8.29
N ILE A 82 13.63 7.30 -8.78
CA ILE A 82 13.52 6.96 -10.20
C ILE A 82 12.13 7.33 -10.73
N LEU A 83 12.09 8.03 -11.87
CA LEU A 83 10.85 8.37 -12.57
C LEU A 83 10.23 7.14 -13.26
N PRO A 84 8.94 7.17 -13.65
CA PRO A 84 8.29 6.06 -14.35
C PRO A 84 9.00 5.63 -15.65
N SER A 85 9.77 6.51 -16.29
CA SER A 85 10.65 6.19 -17.41
C SER A 85 11.83 5.27 -17.07
N GLY A 86 12.08 4.99 -15.78
CA GLY A 86 13.21 4.21 -15.29
C GLY A 86 14.50 5.03 -15.10
N LEU A 87 14.44 6.35 -15.29
CA LEU A 87 15.60 7.25 -15.18
C LEU A 87 15.57 8.08 -13.89
N PRO A 88 16.73 8.45 -13.32
CA PRO A 88 16.81 9.32 -12.14
C PRO A 88 16.58 10.81 -12.44
N ALA A 89 16.32 11.14 -13.71
CA ALA A 89 16.11 12.50 -14.17
C ALA A 89 15.18 12.51 -15.38
N GLY A 90 14.37 13.56 -15.50
CA GLY A 90 13.38 13.70 -16.55
C GLY A 90 12.77 15.09 -16.56
N SER A 91 11.59 15.24 -17.17
CA SER A 91 10.93 16.54 -17.21
C SER A 91 10.34 16.92 -15.84
N ALA A 92 10.13 18.23 -15.62
CA ALA A 92 9.51 18.70 -14.37
C ALA A 92 8.05 18.18 -14.26
N GLU A 93 7.36 18.07 -15.38
CA GLU A 93 5.98 17.57 -15.49
C GLU A 93 5.90 16.05 -15.25
N GLU A 94 6.85 15.28 -15.77
CA GLU A 94 6.96 13.85 -15.48
C GLU A 94 7.19 13.61 -13.98
N ALA A 95 8.04 14.42 -13.35
CA ALA A 95 8.23 14.40 -11.91
C ALA A 95 6.93 14.77 -11.15
N LEU A 96 6.18 15.77 -11.63
CA LEU A 96 4.88 16.14 -11.07
C LEU A 96 3.84 15.02 -11.24
N ASP A 97 3.81 14.34 -12.38
CA ASP A 97 2.90 13.22 -12.63
C ASP A 97 3.23 12.01 -11.77
N CYS A 98 4.53 11.73 -11.60
CA CYS A 98 5.02 10.70 -10.70
C CYS A 98 4.51 10.95 -9.26
N VAL A 99 4.74 12.14 -8.70
CA VAL A 99 4.27 12.44 -7.34
C VAL A 99 2.77 12.66 -7.24
N GLY A 100 2.10 13.12 -8.30
CA GLY A 100 0.65 13.25 -8.31
C GLY A 100 -0.03 11.87 -8.26
N GLY A 101 0.51 10.89 -8.97
CA GLY A 101 0.06 9.50 -8.93
C GLY A 101 0.20 8.86 -7.56
N LEU A 102 1.25 9.23 -6.82
CA LEU A 102 1.57 8.71 -5.49
C LEU A 102 0.85 9.48 -4.38
N TYR A 103 1.12 10.77 -4.24
CA TYR A 103 0.63 11.59 -3.12
C TYR A 103 -0.72 12.24 -3.35
N LEU A 104 -1.04 12.73 -4.54
CA LEU A 104 -2.28 13.50 -4.73
C LEU A 104 -3.50 12.60 -4.94
N LYS A 105 -3.36 11.45 -5.59
CA LYS A 105 -4.40 10.42 -5.61
C LYS A 105 -4.61 9.81 -4.24
N ALA A 106 -3.53 9.58 -3.50
CA ALA A 106 -3.60 9.08 -2.14
C ALA A 106 -4.17 10.09 -1.17
N HIS A 107 -3.78 11.35 -1.23
CA HIS A 107 -4.35 12.41 -0.41
C HIS A 107 -5.83 12.63 -0.75
N ALA A 108 -6.21 12.59 -2.04
CA ALA A 108 -7.62 12.62 -2.43
C ALA A 108 -8.38 11.39 -1.93
N TYR A 109 -7.78 10.19 -1.97
CA TYR A 109 -8.36 8.97 -1.41
C TYR A 109 -8.48 9.05 0.12
N LEU A 110 -7.41 9.44 0.81
CA LEU A 110 -7.33 9.66 2.25
C LEU A 110 -8.16 10.85 2.72
N LYS A 111 -8.58 11.77 1.83
CA LYS A 111 -9.48 12.89 2.13
C LYS A 111 -10.94 12.58 1.82
N ALA A 112 -11.22 11.89 0.71
CA ALA A 112 -12.52 11.28 0.46
C ALA A 112 -12.88 10.24 1.53
N HIS A 113 -11.85 9.64 2.13
CA HIS A 113 -11.92 8.74 3.28
C HIS A 113 -11.20 9.33 4.50
N ALA A 114 -11.00 10.66 4.54
CA ALA A 114 -10.57 11.34 5.76
C ALA A 114 -11.76 11.30 6.70
N PRO A 115 -11.53 11.32 8.02
CA PRO A 115 -12.61 11.45 8.99
C PRO A 115 -13.21 12.86 8.91
N GLY A 116 -13.97 13.11 7.85
CA GLY A 116 -14.87 14.22 7.65
C GLY A 116 -16.28 13.67 7.48
N GLY A 117 -16.82 13.07 8.55
CA GLY A 117 -18.23 12.68 8.66
C GLY A 117 -18.50 11.33 9.34
N SER A 118 -17.60 10.36 9.22
CA SER A 118 -17.67 9.08 9.95
C SER A 118 -16.29 8.74 10.46
N GLY A 119 -16.19 8.21 11.69
CA GLY A 119 -14.92 7.80 12.30
C GLY A 119 -14.20 6.68 11.53
N PRO A 120 -13.20 6.01 12.16
CA PRO A 120 -12.50 4.89 11.53
C PRO A 120 -13.49 3.88 10.94
N THR A 121 -13.13 3.28 9.80
CA THR A 121 -13.92 2.24 9.13
C THR A 121 -14.13 1.10 10.11
N ARG A 122 -15.38 0.88 10.50
CA ARG A 122 -15.72 -0.17 11.45
C ARG A 122 -15.59 -1.53 10.78
N VAL A 123 -14.77 -2.39 11.35
CA VAL A 123 -14.63 -3.80 10.99
C VAL A 123 -15.39 -4.62 12.03
N PRO A 124 -16.54 -5.22 11.68
CA PRO A 124 -17.33 -6.00 12.62
C PRO A 124 -16.58 -7.28 13.03
N ALA A 125 -16.94 -7.82 14.20
CA ALA A 125 -16.47 -9.13 14.64
C ALA A 125 -16.79 -10.20 13.60
N GLY A 126 -15.84 -11.10 13.38
CA GLY A 126 -15.97 -12.18 12.40
C GLY A 126 -14.65 -12.51 11.73
N LEU A 127 -14.71 -12.85 10.44
CA LEU A 127 -13.54 -13.23 9.68
C LEU A 127 -13.00 -12.03 8.90
N VAL A 128 -11.72 -11.72 9.09
CA VAL A 128 -11.01 -10.66 8.36
C VAL A 128 -9.95 -11.30 7.48
N LEU A 129 -10.11 -11.23 6.16
CA LEU A 129 -9.14 -11.75 5.20
C LEU A 129 -8.23 -10.62 4.72
N LEU A 130 -6.92 -10.78 4.91
CA LEU A 130 -5.96 -9.93 4.23
C LEU A 130 -5.69 -10.48 2.85
N VAL A 131 -5.81 -9.65 1.81
CA VAL A 131 -5.61 -10.05 0.41
C VAL A 131 -4.55 -9.16 -0.21
N GLY A 132 -3.42 -9.72 -0.59
CA GLY A 132 -2.40 -9.01 -1.37
C GLY A 132 -1.10 -9.80 -1.55
N PRO A 133 -0.25 -9.39 -2.49
CA PRO A 133 0.98 -10.12 -2.85
C PRO A 133 2.00 -10.10 -1.71
N PRO A 134 3.06 -10.93 -1.75
CA PRO A 134 4.23 -10.74 -0.90
C PRO A 134 4.76 -9.30 -1.01
N ALA A 135 5.38 -8.80 0.06
CA ALA A 135 5.85 -7.41 0.19
C ALA A 135 4.77 -6.30 0.19
N SER A 136 3.48 -6.62 0.13
CA SER A 136 2.40 -5.61 0.11
C SER A 136 2.13 -4.88 1.42
N GLY A 137 2.81 -5.23 2.52
CA GLY A 137 2.68 -4.57 3.83
C GLY A 137 1.70 -5.20 4.83
N LYS A 138 1.09 -6.35 4.51
CA LYS A 138 0.14 -7.07 5.39
C LYS A 138 0.67 -7.26 6.82
N THR A 139 1.84 -7.88 6.97
CA THR A 139 2.43 -8.18 8.29
C THR A 139 2.75 -6.92 9.08
N SER A 140 3.22 -5.85 8.41
CA SER A 140 3.46 -4.57 9.08
C SER A 140 2.16 -3.91 9.55
N PHE A 141 1.08 -4.04 8.78
CA PHE A 141 -0.24 -3.55 9.15
C PHE A 141 -0.83 -4.33 10.33
N VAL A 142 -0.74 -5.67 10.32
CA VAL A 142 -1.16 -6.53 11.45
C VAL A 142 -0.44 -6.15 12.74
N ARG A 143 0.90 -6.00 12.68
CA ARG A 143 1.70 -5.55 13.82
C ARG A 143 1.25 -4.18 14.34
N ALA A 144 0.89 -3.27 13.43
CA ALA A 144 0.37 -1.96 13.81
C ALA A 144 -1.03 -2.04 14.45
N LEU A 145 -1.91 -2.94 14.02
CA LEU A 145 -3.21 -3.17 14.67
C LEU A 145 -3.03 -3.71 16.10
N ILE A 146 -2.13 -4.68 16.29
CA ILE A 146 -1.81 -5.25 17.62
C ILE A 146 -1.23 -4.17 18.53
N ALA A 147 -0.23 -3.41 18.06
CA ALA A 147 0.39 -2.34 18.83
C ALA A 147 -0.61 -1.24 19.25
N ARG A 148 -1.72 -1.10 18.52
CA ARG A 148 -2.81 -0.16 18.82
C ARG A 148 -3.94 -0.78 19.66
N GLY A 149 -3.82 -2.05 20.05
CA GLY A 149 -4.86 -2.77 20.78
C GLY A 149 -6.17 -2.91 19.99
N GLN A 150 -6.13 -2.88 18.65
CA GLN A 150 -7.31 -3.10 17.82
C GLN A 150 -7.64 -4.59 17.68
N ILE A 151 -6.62 -5.43 17.69
CA ILE A 151 -6.74 -6.89 17.70
C ILE A 151 -5.70 -7.45 18.65
N ASP A 152 -6.00 -8.59 19.25
CA ASP A 152 -5.04 -9.37 20.01
C ASP A 152 -4.14 -10.18 19.06
N GLU A 153 -2.93 -10.52 19.52
CA GLU A 153 -1.99 -11.35 18.74
C GLU A 153 -2.59 -12.73 18.40
N ASP A 154 -3.39 -13.28 19.33
CA ASP A 154 -4.08 -14.56 19.15
C ASP A 154 -5.19 -14.51 18.08
N ALA A 155 -5.61 -13.31 17.65
CA ALA A 155 -6.57 -13.11 16.58
C ALA A 155 -5.98 -13.40 15.20
N VAL A 156 -4.65 -13.34 15.07
CA VAL A 156 -3.95 -13.54 13.80
C VAL A 156 -3.75 -15.03 13.55
N VAL A 157 -4.22 -15.49 12.40
CA VAL A 157 -4.00 -16.85 11.92
C VAL A 157 -3.14 -16.78 10.66
N SER A 158 -1.82 -16.88 10.83
CA SER A 158 -0.84 -16.77 9.74
C SER A 158 -0.39 -18.13 9.23
N SER A 159 -0.43 -18.34 7.91
CA SER A 159 0.08 -19.58 7.30
C SER A 159 1.60 -19.71 7.43
N ASP A 160 2.34 -18.60 7.48
CA ASP A 160 3.80 -18.61 7.67
C ASP A 160 4.17 -19.02 9.11
N GLU A 161 3.44 -18.54 10.12
CA GLU A 161 3.61 -18.95 11.52
C GLU A 161 3.21 -20.42 11.73
N ILE A 162 2.13 -20.88 11.10
CA ILE A 162 1.71 -22.28 11.14
C ILE A 162 2.77 -23.17 10.51
N ARG A 163 3.33 -22.78 9.36
CA ARG A 163 4.42 -23.52 8.70
C ARG A 163 5.63 -23.64 9.64
N ALA A 164 6.05 -22.54 10.26
CA ALA A 164 7.15 -22.54 11.21
C ALA A 164 6.86 -23.43 12.44
N ALA A 165 5.63 -23.41 12.96
CA ALA A 165 5.25 -24.21 14.12
C ALA A 165 5.16 -25.71 13.82
N LEU A 166 4.69 -26.10 12.63
CA LEU A 166 4.50 -27.51 12.25
C LEU A 166 5.80 -28.18 11.76
N PHE A 167 6.68 -27.44 11.08
CA PHE A 167 7.83 -28.01 10.39
C PHE A 167 9.19 -27.43 10.83
N GLY A 168 9.20 -26.41 11.70
CA GLY A 168 10.43 -25.73 12.11
C GLY A 168 11.10 -25.00 10.95
N THR A 169 12.44 -24.93 10.96
CA THR A 169 13.27 -24.28 9.93
C THR A 169 13.87 -25.25 8.92
N SER A 170 13.60 -26.55 9.03
CA SER A 170 14.18 -27.56 8.14
C SER A 170 13.11 -28.04 7.16
N PRO A 171 13.38 -28.06 5.84
CA PRO A 171 12.48 -28.73 4.91
C PRO A 171 12.53 -30.21 5.29
N THR A 172 11.44 -30.71 5.88
CA THR A 172 11.26 -32.16 5.98
C THR A 172 11.08 -32.69 4.57
N GLU A 173 11.55 -33.92 4.30
CA GLU A 173 11.34 -34.68 3.05
C GLU A 173 9.85 -35.04 2.83
N ALA A 174 8.94 -34.19 3.29
CA ALA A 174 7.51 -34.33 3.08
C ALA A 174 7.17 -33.80 1.70
N ASP A 175 6.29 -34.52 1.01
CA ASP A 175 5.57 -34.07 -0.17
C ASP A 175 5.03 -32.63 0.06
N PRO A 176 5.45 -31.63 -0.74
CA PRO A 176 5.03 -30.24 -0.58
C PRO A 176 3.50 -30.07 -0.52
N ASP A 177 2.76 -30.87 -1.29
CA ASP A 177 1.30 -30.81 -1.32
C ASP A 177 0.69 -31.29 0.00
N ALA A 178 1.26 -32.35 0.59
CA ALA A 178 0.84 -32.84 1.90
C ALA A 178 1.20 -31.85 3.04
N ALA A 179 2.33 -31.14 2.92
CA ALA A 179 2.72 -30.10 3.86
C ALA A 179 1.74 -28.91 3.81
N ASP A 180 1.42 -28.43 2.61
CA ASP A 180 0.47 -27.33 2.41
C ASP A 180 -0.95 -27.70 2.88
N ALA A 181 -1.39 -28.93 2.64
CA ALA A 181 -2.67 -29.42 3.14
C ALA A 181 -2.76 -29.34 4.66
N ARG A 182 -1.70 -29.75 5.38
CA ARG A 182 -1.64 -29.66 6.85
C ARG A 182 -1.64 -28.21 7.35
N ILE A 183 -0.96 -27.30 6.65
CA ILE A 183 -0.95 -25.86 6.98
C ILE A 183 -2.36 -25.29 6.84
N PHE A 184 -3.06 -25.60 5.74
CA PHE A 184 -4.41 -25.11 5.50
C PHE A 184 -5.43 -25.72 6.47
N GLU A 185 -5.30 -27.01 6.79
CA GLU A 185 -6.13 -27.66 7.79
C GLU A 185 -5.96 -27.02 9.18
N GLU A 186 -4.72 -26.77 9.60
CA GLU A 186 -4.44 -26.12 10.88
C GLU A 186 -4.91 -24.66 10.91
N ARG A 187 -4.77 -23.93 9.80
CA ARG A 187 -5.30 -22.57 9.65
C ARG A 187 -6.82 -22.57 9.83
N ASP A 188 -7.50 -23.44 9.10
CA ASP A 188 -8.95 -23.53 9.16
C ASP A 188 -9.42 -23.94 10.56
N ARG A 189 -8.72 -24.87 11.22
CA ARG A 189 -9.01 -25.27 12.61
C ARG A 189 -8.93 -24.08 13.57
N ARG A 190 -7.89 -23.23 13.45
CA ARG A 190 -7.73 -22.02 14.27
C ARG A 190 -8.80 -20.98 13.98
N VAL A 191 -9.12 -20.74 12.71
CA VAL A 191 -10.20 -19.82 12.30
C VAL A 191 -11.55 -20.31 12.85
N VAL A 192 -11.86 -21.59 12.68
CA VAL A 192 -13.09 -22.23 13.20
C VAL A 192 -13.19 -22.08 14.70
N ALA A 193 -12.11 -22.34 15.45
CA ALA A 193 -12.11 -22.22 16.90
C ALA A 193 -12.47 -20.80 17.37
N ARG A 194 -11.91 -19.77 16.73
CA ARG A 194 -12.20 -18.37 17.08
C ARG A 194 -13.63 -17.97 16.72
N LEU A 195 -14.08 -18.29 15.50
CA LEU A 195 -15.44 -17.95 15.07
C LEU A 195 -16.51 -18.69 15.89
N ALA A 196 -16.25 -19.94 16.29
CA ALA A 196 -17.13 -20.69 17.19
C ALA A 196 -17.23 -20.06 18.59
N ALA A 197 -16.17 -19.37 19.04
CA ALA A 197 -16.17 -18.59 20.27
C ALA A 197 -16.74 -17.16 20.10
N GLY A 198 -17.22 -16.79 18.91
CA GLY A 198 -17.68 -15.44 18.59
C GLY A 198 -16.57 -14.40 18.50
N GLN A 199 -15.31 -14.84 18.38
CA GLN A 199 -14.13 -13.98 18.33
C GLN A 199 -13.71 -13.70 16.89
N THR A 200 -13.11 -12.52 16.66
CA THR A 200 -12.54 -12.15 15.37
C THR A 200 -11.35 -13.03 15.01
N ALA A 201 -11.31 -13.53 13.78
CA ALA A 201 -10.16 -14.23 13.21
C ALA A 201 -9.59 -13.42 12.02
N VAL A 202 -8.32 -13.04 12.10
CA VAL A 202 -7.60 -12.34 11.02
C VAL A 202 -6.76 -13.36 10.27
N ALA A 203 -7.22 -13.76 9.07
CA ALA A 203 -6.49 -14.68 8.21
C ALA A 203 -5.37 -13.93 7.47
N GLU A 204 -4.13 -14.05 7.97
CA GLU A 204 -2.95 -13.43 7.39
C GLU A 204 -2.27 -14.40 6.41
N SER A 205 -2.48 -14.16 5.11
CA SER A 205 -1.83 -14.87 4.01
C SER A 205 -1.90 -14.01 2.75
N THR A 206 -1.42 -14.49 1.61
CA THR A 206 -1.57 -13.75 0.35
C THR A 206 -3.04 -13.68 -0.11
N ASN A 207 -3.78 -14.79 -0.01
CA ASN A 207 -5.21 -14.92 -0.35
C ASN A 207 -5.62 -14.33 -1.72
N VAL A 208 -4.69 -14.30 -2.68
CA VAL A 208 -4.92 -13.67 -3.99
C VAL A 208 -5.77 -14.52 -4.93
N THR A 209 -5.84 -15.84 -4.70
CA THR A 209 -6.65 -16.76 -5.53
C THR A 209 -8.08 -16.88 -5.01
N PRO A 210 -9.09 -17.03 -5.89
CA PRO A 210 -10.47 -17.29 -5.47
C PRO A 210 -10.60 -18.54 -4.60
N GLN A 211 -9.86 -19.61 -4.90
CA GLN A 211 -9.88 -20.86 -4.17
C GLN A 211 -9.43 -20.69 -2.71
N ALA A 212 -8.38 -19.89 -2.48
CA ALA A 212 -7.90 -19.60 -1.12
C ALA A 212 -8.96 -18.87 -0.29
N ARG A 213 -9.73 -17.97 -0.91
CA ARG A 213 -10.77 -17.19 -0.22
C ARG A 213 -12.07 -17.96 -0.04
N ALA A 214 -12.52 -18.70 -1.06
CA ALA A 214 -13.80 -19.42 -1.05
C ALA A 214 -13.96 -20.31 0.18
N ARG A 215 -12.89 -21.04 0.54
CA ARG A 215 -12.89 -21.93 1.71
C ARG A 215 -13.03 -21.18 3.03
N LEU A 216 -12.32 -20.06 3.19
CA LEU A 216 -12.38 -19.21 4.37
C LEU A 216 -13.74 -18.51 4.49
N ILE A 217 -14.28 -17.97 3.40
CA ILE A 217 -15.61 -17.36 3.36
C ILE A 217 -16.69 -18.38 3.71
N ALA A 218 -16.61 -19.61 3.18
CA ALA A 218 -17.54 -20.68 3.53
C ALA A 218 -17.52 -21.02 5.03
N ILE A 219 -16.34 -20.98 5.67
CA ILE A 219 -16.22 -21.13 7.13
C ILE A 219 -16.97 -19.98 7.84
N ALA A 220 -16.73 -18.73 7.47
CA ALA A 220 -17.44 -17.59 8.07
C ALA A 220 -18.96 -17.71 7.92
N MET A 221 -19.45 -18.07 6.73
CA MET A 221 -20.87 -18.29 6.45
C MET A 221 -21.47 -19.37 7.36
N ARG A 222 -20.76 -20.49 7.60
CA ARG A 222 -21.23 -21.57 8.49
C ARG A 222 -21.46 -21.10 9.93
N PHE A 223 -20.71 -20.10 10.39
CA PHE A 223 -20.84 -19.50 11.71
C PHE A 223 -21.71 -18.24 11.72
N ASN A 224 -22.35 -17.88 10.60
CA ASN A 224 -23.04 -16.60 10.40
C ASN A 224 -22.18 -15.38 10.77
N ALA A 225 -20.86 -15.50 10.59
CA ALA A 225 -19.91 -14.45 10.85
C ALA A 225 -19.73 -13.55 9.62
N SER A 226 -19.50 -12.26 9.85
CA SER A 226 -19.19 -11.32 8.76
C SER A 226 -17.81 -11.64 8.18
N ALA A 227 -17.69 -11.67 6.85
CA ALA A 227 -16.43 -11.77 6.12
C ALA A 227 -16.03 -10.38 5.59
N THR A 228 -15.01 -9.78 6.20
CA THR A 228 -14.43 -8.50 5.77
C THR A 228 -13.11 -8.74 5.04
N ILE A 229 -12.94 -8.15 3.86
CA ILE A 229 -11.70 -8.26 3.09
C ILE A 229 -10.94 -6.94 3.14
N LEU A 230 -9.68 -7.02 3.57
CA LEU A 230 -8.72 -5.91 3.55
C LEU A 230 -7.70 -6.14 2.43
N ARG A 231 -7.79 -5.33 1.38
CA ARG A 231 -6.98 -5.43 0.17
C ARG A 231 -5.70 -4.58 0.26
N PHE A 232 -4.59 -5.17 -0.13
CA PHE A 232 -3.28 -4.52 -0.23
C PHE A 232 -2.85 -4.55 -1.70
N ALA A 233 -3.20 -3.50 -2.44
CA ALA A 233 -3.03 -3.42 -3.89
C ALA A 233 -2.02 -2.33 -4.34
N PRO A 234 -0.76 -2.32 -3.83
CA PRO A 234 0.26 -1.43 -4.38
C PRO A 234 0.61 -1.81 -5.83
N ASP A 235 1.18 -0.87 -6.58
CA ASP A 235 1.65 -1.16 -7.94
C ASP A 235 2.85 -2.14 -7.94
N LEU A 236 3.10 -2.75 -9.09
CA LEU A 236 4.14 -3.77 -9.21
C LEU A 236 5.55 -3.23 -8.94
N GLY A 237 5.83 -1.98 -9.31
CA GLY A 237 7.13 -1.36 -9.04
C GLY A 237 7.39 -1.25 -7.55
N ALA A 238 6.38 -0.77 -6.80
CA ALA A 238 6.42 -0.69 -5.35
C ALA A 238 6.64 -2.05 -4.68
N LEU A 239 5.91 -3.08 -5.11
CA LEU A 239 6.08 -4.44 -4.56
C LEU A 239 7.50 -4.96 -4.72
N LEU A 240 8.08 -4.77 -5.90
CA LEU A 240 9.43 -5.23 -6.21
C LEU A 240 10.49 -4.43 -5.43
N GLN A 241 10.32 -3.12 -5.30
CA GLN A 241 11.19 -2.28 -4.48
C GLN A 241 11.14 -2.72 -3.01
N GLN A 242 9.94 -2.88 -2.45
CA GLN A 242 9.76 -3.31 -1.07
C GLN A 242 10.33 -4.71 -0.83
N HIS A 243 10.15 -5.63 -1.78
CA HIS A 243 10.73 -6.97 -1.69
C HIS A 243 12.26 -6.94 -1.68
N ALA A 244 12.87 -6.13 -2.55
CA ALA A 244 14.32 -5.96 -2.58
C ALA A 244 14.86 -5.36 -1.27
N GLU A 245 14.15 -4.41 -0.66
CA GLU A 245 14.49 -3.83 0.65
C GLU A 245 14.38 -4.83 1.80
N GLN A 246 13.47 -5.81 1.72
CA GLN A 246 13.25 -6.82 2.77
C GLN A 246 14.33 -7.90 2.79
N GLY A 247 15.05 -8.13 1.68
CA GLY A 247 16.11 -9.13 1.62
C GLY A 247 15.66 -10.58 1.85
N ARG A 248 14.37 -10.89 1.70
CA ARG A 248 13.82 -12.24 1.82
C ARG A 248 14.33 -13.13 0.68
N THR A 249 14.79 -14.34 1.02
CA THR A 249 15.33 -15.32 0.05
C THR A 249 14.35 -16.44 -0.30
N ASP A 250 13.26 -16.56 0.45
CA ASP A 250 12.26 -17.62 0.32
C ASP A 250 11.22 -17.35 -0.78
N ILE A 251 11.13 -16.11 -1.27
CA ILE A 251 10.23 -15.68 -2.35
C ILE A 251 11.06 -14.91 -3.36
N THR A 252 10.90 -15.21 -4.65
CA THR A 252 11.63 -14.50 -5.72
C THR A 252 10.84 -13.29 -6.25
N ALA A 253 11.54 -12.38 -6.94
CA ALA A 253 10.89 -11.30 -7.68
C ALA A 253 9.92 -11.81 -8.76
N ALA A 254 10.15 -13.00 -9.33
CA ALA A 254 9.24 -13.62 -10.28
C ALA A 254 7.95 -14.07 -9.60
N ASP A 255 8.04 -14.62 -8.39
CA ASP A 255 6.87 -15.00 -7.58
C ASP A 255 6.06 -13.76 -7.21
N VAL A 256 6.69 -12.66 -6.78
CA VAL A 256 6.01 -11.38 -6.51
C VAL A 256 5.19 -10.92 -7.72
N ARG A 257 5.77 -10.99 -8.93
CA ARG A 257 5.07 -10.66 -10.19
C ARG A 257 3.88 -11.59 -10.43
N ALA A 258 4.05 -12.90 -10.20
CA ALA A 258 2.98 -13.88 -10.36
C ALA A 258 1.81 -13.61 -9.39
N TYR A 259 2.10 -13.40 -8.11
CA TYR A 259 1.09 -13.04 -7.11
C TYR A 259 0.37 -11.73 -7.45
N ALA A 260 1.09 -10.70 -7.90
CA ALA A 260 0.50 -9.43 -8.31
C ALA A 260 -0.43 -9.60 -9.53
N ALA A 261 -0.03 -10.40 -10.52
CA ALA A 261 -0.85 -10.69 -11.70
C ALA A 261 -2.14 -11.45 -11.33
N VAL A 262 -2.03 -12.46 -10.45
CA VAL A 262 -3.19 -13.21 -9.93
C VAL A 262 -4.14 -12.27 -9.19
N MET A 263 -3.62 -11.41 -8.31
CA MET A 263 -4.45 -10.42 -7.60
C MET A 263 -5.17 -9.48 -8.57
N ALA A 264 -4.45 -8.91 -9.55
CA ALA A 264 -5.04 -8.00 -10.52
C ALA A 264 -6.19 -8.64 -11.32
N ARG A 265 -6.08 -9.95 -11.60
CA ARG A 265 -7.11 -10.71 -12.32
C ARG A 265 -8.29 -11.13 -11.44
N HIS A 266 -8.05 -11.41 -10.17
CA HIS A 266 -9.01 -12.17 -9.35
C HIS A 266 -9.43 -11.52 -8.04
N ALA A 267 -8.90 -10.36 -7.67
CA ALA A 267 -9.20 -9.71 -6.38
C ALA A 267 -9.84 -8.32 -6.56
N GLY A 268 -10.52 -8.07 -7.68
CA GLY A 268 -11.36 -6.88 -7.88
C GLY A 268 -12.50 -6.78 -6.85
N ALA A 269 -12.89 -5.58 -6.43
CA ALA A 269 -13.86 -5.39 -5.35
C ALA A 269 -15.21 -6.07 -5.65
N ASP A 270 -15.72 -5.92 -6.87
CA ASP A 270 -16.98 -6.56 -7.31
C ASP A 270 -16.90 -8.09 -7.25
N GLN A 271 -15.77 -8.66 -7.66
CA GLN A 271 -15.57 -10.10 -7.60
C GLN A 271 -15.51 -10.59 -6.15
N LEU A 272 -14.82 -9.86 -5.28
CA LEU A 272 -14.74 -10.19 -3.85
C LEU A 272 -16.10 -10.15 -3.15
N HIS A 273 -16.95 -9.19 -3.51
CA HIS A 273 -18.33 -9.16 -3.05
C HIS A 273 -19.15 -10.34 -3.60
N ALA A 274 -18.99 -10.67 -4.89
CA ALA A 274 -19.64 -11.83 -5.51
C ALA A 274 -19.20 -13.17 -4.88
N GLU A 275 -18.00 -13.23 -4.32
CA GLU A 275 -17.48 -14.39 -3.58
C GLU A 275 -18.06 -14.51 -2.16
N GLY A 276 -18.78 -13.50 -1.66
CA GLY A 276 -19.44 -13.51 -0.36
C GLY A 276 -18.84 -12.59 0.69
N ALA A 277 -17.95 -11.65 0.31
CA ALA A 277 -17.48 -10.64 1.25
C ALA A 277 -18.60 -9.65 1.62
N ASN A 278 -18.86 -9.49 2.91
CA ASN A 278 -19.80 -8.50 3.43
C ASN A 278 -19.26 -7.08 3.27
N ALA A 279 -17.95 -6.90 3.37
CA ALA A 279 -17.27 -5.63 3.21
C ALA A 279 -15.90 -5.84 2.55
N VAL A 280 -15.50 -4.89 1.71
CA VAL A 280 -14.20 -4.87 1.03
C VAL A 280 -13.61 -3.47 1.17
N HIS A 281 -12.37 -3.39 1.67
CA HIS A 281 -11.67 -2.12 1.86
C HIS A 281 -10.24 -2.21 1.34
N ASP A 282 -9.79 -1.19 0.59
CA ASP A 282 -8.38 -1.03 0.26
C ASP A 282 -7.64 -0.39 1.46
N VAL A 283 -6.56 -1.03 1.89
CA VAL A 283 -5.71 -0.57 2.98
C VAL A 283 -4.67 0.42 2.45
N PRO A 284 -4.56 1.62 3.05
CA PRO A 284 -3.57 2.59 2.62
C PRO A 284 -2.13 2.08 2.72
N GLY A 285 -1.34 2.29 1.67
CA GLY A 285 0.05 1.80 1.59
C GLY A 285 1.10 2.91 1.52
N ARG A 286 2.39 2.53 1.53
CA ARG A 286 3.53 3.46 1.45
C ARG A 286 3.49 4.36 0.21
N GLN A 287 3.08 3.82 -0.94
CA GLN A 287 2.92 4.60 -2.19
C GLN A 287 1.86 5.70 -2.05
N GLN A 288 0.94 5.51 -1.11
CA GLN A 288 -0.10 6.46 -0.78
C GLN A 288 0.31 7.39 0.39
N GLY A 289 1.60 7.42 0.73
CA GLY A 289 2.14 8.21 1.83
C GLY A 289 1.76 7.72 3.24
N ALA A 290 1.03 6.61 3.35
CA ALA A 290 0.59 6.06 4.63
C ALA A 290 1.62 5.09 5.22
N THR A 291 1.99 5.32 6.47
CA THR A 291 2.70 4.35 7.30
C THR A 291 1.74 3.22 7.73
N PRO A 292 2.26 2.04 8.15
CA PRO A 292 1.40 0.98 8.69
C PRO A 292 0.55 1.43 9.89
N ALA A 293 1.07 2.34 10.73
CA ALA A 293 0.35 2.87 11.89
C ALA A 293 -0.81 3.80 11.50
N GLU A 294 -0.60 4.65 10.49
CA GLU A 294 -1.67 5.49 9.92
C GLU A 294 -2.71 4.61 9.22
N ALA A 295 -2.28 3.66 8.39
CA ALA A 295 -3.16 2.68 7.75
C ALA A 295 -4.02 1.94 8.78
N ALA A 296 -3.43 1.46 9.88
CA ALA A 296 -4.16 0.82 10.97
C ALA A 296 -5.14 1.76 11.68
N ALA A 297 -4.83 3.05 11.79
CA ALA A 297 -5.72 4.04 12.39
C ALA A 297 -7.00 4.31 11.55
N HIS A 298 -7.02 3.93 10.26
CA HIS A 298 -8.21 4.02 9.42
C HIS A 298 -9.27 2.96 9.76
N PHE A 299 -8.94 1.94 10.55
CA PHE A 299 -9.84 0.84 10.88
C PHE A 299 -10.08 0.76 12.38
N SER A 300 -11.32 0.44 12.75
CA SER A 300 -11.70 0.14 14.13
C SER A 300 -12.36 -1.22 14.19
N PHE A 301 -11.72 -2.14 14.89
CA PHE A 301 -12.19 -3.50 15.06
C PHE A 301 -13.09 -3.56 16.30
N THR A 302 -14.21 -4.27 16.20
CA THR A 302 -15.19 -4.44 17.30
C THR A 302 -15.44 -5.89 17.63
#